data_AF-A0A6I7PPM5-F1
#
_entry.id   AF-A0A6I7PPM5-F1
#
_cell.length_a   1.000
_cell.length_b   1.000
_cell.length_c   1.000
_cell.angle_alpha   90.00
_cell.angle_beta   90.00
_cell.angle_gamma   90.00
#
_symmetry.space_group_name_H-M   'P 1'
#
loop_
_entity.id
_entity.type
_entity.pdbx_description
1 polymer ?
#
loop_
_entity_poly.entity_id
_entity_poly.type
_entity_poly.pdbx_seq_one_letter_code
_entity_poly.pdbx_strand_id
1 'polypeptide(L)'
;MRPRYPDLLPRKDEQDLANDLYAIGVNLTATAQVTDPNIEETLVLSSIEAVNHGDHRIAGILVDWISAHFLRINVDRLTNLVFGLSDEGFWWVKIFWCANAQRFYPADARFRRLAHLYRGQRLDFSDRDTPNTERPVTEIFIQMKGLDERFEATCIRVPKNAFFHRPEQVFEADWIARHHMPFRYRVMMGASYRADLWALLRRNPKLSGYRLAKLAHCSIAAAARVKKDYLIVKRDYSGRKAV
;
A
#
# COMPACT_ATOMS: atom_id res chain seq x y z
N MET A 1 6.11 2.20 -25.47
CA MET A 1 5.59 0.87 -25.11
C MET A 1 5.19 0.96 -23.64
N ARG A 2 3.94 0.69 -23.24
CA ARG A 2 3.58 0.76 -21.80
C ARG A 2 4.34 -0.35 -21.07
N PRO A 3 5.07 -0.05 -19.99
CA PRO A 3 5.78 -1.07 -19.24
C PRO A 3 4.78 -2.14 -18.78
N ARG A 4 5.13 -3.42 -18.95
CA ARG A 4 4.25 -4.52 -18.54
C ARG A 4 4.19 -4.54 -17.01
N TYR A 5 2.97 -4.55 -16.45
CA TYR A 5 2.78 -4.90 -15.04
C TYR A 5 3.49 -6.21 -14.74
N PRO A 6 4.11 -6.40 -13.57
CA PRO A 6 4.59 -7.71 -13.16
C PRO A 6 3.41 -8.69 -13.18
N ASP A 7 3.65 -9.95 -13.54
CA ASP A 7 2.64 -11.01 -13.58
C ASP A 7 1.86 -11.19 -12.24
N LEU A 8 2.37 -10.58 -11.17
CA LEU A 8 1.83 -10.59 -9.82
C LEU A 8 0.70 -9.58 -9.57
N LEU A 9 0.54 -8.54 -10.40
CA LEU A 9 -0.49 -7.51 -10.20
C LEU A 9 -1.64 -7.67 -11.22
N PRO A 10 -2.90 -7.69 -10.77
CA PRO A 10 -4.03 -7.69 -11.69
C PRO A 10 -4.09 -6.36 -12.44
N ARG A 11 -4.58 -6.40 -13.70
CA ARG A 11 -4.99 -5.19 -14.39
C ARG A 11 -6.32 -4.72 -13.80
N LYS A 12 -6.38 -3.46 -13.42
CA LYS A 12 -7.59 -2.76 -12.97
C LYS A 12 -7.75 -1.50 -13.81
N ASP A 13 -8.98 -1.16 -14.13
CA ASP A 13 -9.26 0.17 -14.68
C ASP A 13 -9.30 1.22 -13.55
N GLU A 14 -9.45 2.48 -13.92
CA GLU A 14 -9.48 3.60 -12.98
C GLU A 14 -10.63 3.49 -11.98
N GLN A 15 -11.79 2.97 -12.42
CA GLN A 15 -12.97 2.85 -11.57
C GLN A 15 -12.83 1.73 -10.54
N ASP A 16 -12.32 0.57 -10.96
CA ASP A 16 -12.00 -0.56 -10.09
C ASP A 16 -10.98 -0.14 -9.02
N LEU A 17 -9.95 0.61 -9.41
CA LEU A 17 -8.93 1.11 -8.49
C LEU A 17 -9.48 2.16 -7.52
N ALA A 18 -10.37 3.06 -7.98
CA ALA A 18 -11.04 4.01 -7.11
C ALA A 18 -11.96 3.31 -6.09
N ASN A 19 -12.67 2.27 -6.51
CA ASN A 19 -13.49 1.45 -5.62
C ASN A 19 -12.64 0.70 -4.58
N ASP A 20 -11.48 0.17 -5.00
CA ASP A 20 -10.55 -0.47 -4.07
C ASP A 20 -10.01 0.53 -3.03
N LEU A 21 -9.59 1.71 -3.48
CA LEU A 21 -9.10 2.79 -2.62
C LEU A 21 -10.14 3.14 -1.57
N TYR A 22 -11.41 3.27 -1.97
CA TYR A 22 -12.52 3.46 -1.06
C TYR A 22 -12.65 2.33 -0.04
N ALA A 23 -12.62 1.08 -0.51
CA ALA A 23 -12.73 -0.09 0.36
C ALA A 23 -11.59 -0.21 1.38
N ILE A 24 -10.38 0.26 1.06
CA ILE A 24 -9.25 0.28 2.01
C ILE A 24 -9.19 1.53 2.89
N GLY A 25 -10.14 2.46 2.77
CA GLY A 25 -10.26 3.60 3.67
C GLY A 25 -9.97 4.97 3.07
N VAL A 26 -9.97 5.13 1.75
CA VAL A 26 -9.77 6.43 1.11
C VAL A 26 -11.12 7.02 0.69
N ASN A 27 -11.47 8.16 1.25
CA ASN A 27 -12.70 8.87 0.95
C ASN A 27 -12.64 9.57 -0.43
N LEU A 28 -12.84 8.77 -1.47
CA LEU A 28 -13.10 9.23 -2.84
C LEU A 28 -14.60 9.25 -3.12
N THR A 29 -15.01 9.88 -4.22
CA THR A 29 -16.40 9.90 -4.70
C THR A 29 -16.93 8.53 -5.17
N ALA A 30 -16.12 7.47 -5.06
CA ALA A 30 -16.52 6.11 -5.44
C ALA A 30 -17.54 5.53 -4.45
N THR A 31 -18.55 4.83 -4.96
CA THR A 31 -19.69 4.33 -4.18
C THR A 31 -19.89 2.82 -4.29
N ALA A 32 -19.13 2.12 -5.13
CA ALA A 32 -19.30 0.68 -5.29
C ALA A 32 -18.62 -0.09 -4.16
N GLN A 33 -19.37 -0.99 -3.52
CA GLN A 33 -18.85 -1.88 -2.47
C GLN A 33 -18.00 -3.00 -3.08
N VAL A 34 -16.72 -2.73 -3.33
CA VAL A 34 -15.73 -3.81 -3.52
C VAL A 34 -15.42 -4.43 -2.16
N THR A 35 -15.43 -5.77 -2.11
CA THR A 35 -15.36 -6.48 -0.85
C THR A 35 -13.93 -6.97 -0.55
N ASP A 36 -13.24 -6.29 0.35
CA ASP A 36 -11.89 -6.62 0.84
C ASP A 36 -10.82 -6.79 -0.27
N PRO A 37 -10.51 -5.74 -1.06
CA PRO A 37 -9.37 -5.79 -1.95
C PRO A 37 -8.06 -6.01 -1.18
N ASN A 38 -7.01 -6.50 -1.86
CA ASN A 38 -5.71 -6.64 -1.22
C ASN A 38 -5.07 -5.25 -1.03
N ILE A 39 -4.96 -4.83 0.24
CA ILE A 39 -4.40 -3.53 0.63
C ILE A 39 -3.08 -3.22 -0.05
N GLU A 40 -2.10 -4.13 -0.01
CA GLU A 40 -0.77 -3.85 -0.59
C GLU A 40 -0.81 -3.74 -2.11
N GLU A 41 -1.65 -4.54 -2.78
CA GLU A 41 -1.81 -4.45 -4.24
C GLU A 41 -2.49 -3.15 -4.64
N THR A 42 -3.56 -2.76 -3.94
CA THR A 42 -4.25 -1.50 -4.17
C THR A 42 -3.28 -0.33 -3.99
N LEU A 43 -2.52 -0.30 -2.90
CA LEU A 43 -1.54 0.77 -2.67
C LEU A 43 -0.47 0.82 -3.78
N VAL A 44 0.06 -0.33 -4.21
CA VAL A 44 1.07 -0.38 -5.28
C VAL A 44 0.46 0.06 -6.62
N LEU A 45 -0.70 -0.44 -7.00
CA LEU A 45 -1.40 -0.05 -8.23
C LEU A 45 -1.72 1.45 -8.25
N SER A 46 -2.23 2.00 -7.14
CA SER A 46 -2.48 3.43 -7.01
C SER A 46 -1.20 4.25 -7.03
N SER A 47 -0.09 3.74 -6.48
CA SER A 47 1.20 4.43 -6.58
C SER A 47 1.76 4.43 -8.00
N ILE A 48 1.50 3.39 -8.80
CA ILE A 48 1.87 3.37 -10.23
C ILE A 48 1.10 4.46 -10.96
N GLU A 49 -0.22 4.53 -10.77
CA GLU A 49 -1.05 5.58 -11.37
C GLU A 49 -0.57 6.98 -10.95
N ALA A 50 -0.41 7.20 -9.65
CA ALA A 50 -0.02 8.49 -9.10
C ALA A 50 1.36 8.97 -9.55
N VAL A 51 2.35 8.09 -9.55
CA VAL A 51 3.74 8.46 -9.85
C VAL A 51 4.00 8.53 -11.35
N ASN A 52 3.55 7.52 -12.10
CA ASN A 52 3.85 7.44 -13.54
C ASN A 52 2.95 8.34 -14.38
N HIS A 53 1.69 8.58 -13.98
CA HIS A 53 0.79 9.47 -14.71
C HIS A 53 0.71 10.87 -14.09
N GLY A 54 1.44 11.11 -12.99
CA GLY A 54 1.56 12.43 -12.38
C GLY A 54 0.35 12.91 -11.61
N ASP A 55 -0.49 11.99 -11.14
CA ASP A 55 -1.57 12.33 -10.20
C ASP A 55 -0.99 12.59 -8.80
N HIS A 56 -0.57 13.84 -8.59
CA HIS A 56 -0.06 14.35 -7.32
C HIS A 56 -1.11 14.34 -6.19
N ARG A 57 -2.40 14.33 -6.52
CA ARG A 57 -3.48 14.23 -5.54
C ARG A 57 -3.54 12.82 -4.97
N ILE A 58 -3.58 11.80 -5.82
CA ILE A 58 -3.55 10.40 -5.38
C ILE A 58 -2.22 10.12 -4.66
N ALA A 59 -1.09 10.63 -5.17
CA ALA A 59 0.19 10.49 -4.47
C ALA A 59 0.09 11.00 -3.03
N GLY A 60 -0.40 12.23 -2.83
CA GLY A 60 -0.56 12.84 -1.51
C GLY A 60 -1.51 12.08 -0.58
N ILE A 61 -2.66 11.63 -1.10
CA ILE A 61 -3.62 10.80 -0.35
C ILE A 61 -2.99 9.46 0.06
N LEU A 62 -2.17 8.84 -0.79
CA LEU A 62 -1.43 7.63 -0.43
C LEU A 62 -0.42 7.91 0.68
N VAL A 63 0.30 9.04 0.62
CA VAL A 63 1.21 9.46 1.70
C VAL A 63 0.45 9.57 3.02
N ASP A 64 -0.73 10.17 3.02
CA ASP A 64 -1.57 10.35 4.21
C ASP A 64 -2.11 9.00 4.71
N TRP A 65 -2.62 8.14 3.83
CA TRP A 65 -3.10 6.81 4.18
C TRP A 65 -2.00 5.96 4.81
N ILE A 66 -0.80 5.95 4.22
CA ILE A 66 0.36 5.22 4.75
C ILE A 66 0.72 5.78 6.14
N SER A 67 0.70 7.10 6.32
CA SER A 67 1.01 7.73 7.61
C SER A 67 0.05 7.30 8.72
N ALA A 68 -1.25 7.23 8.40
CA ALA A 68 -2.28 6.81 9.35
C ALA A 68 -2.22 5.30 9.65
N HIS A 69 -1.91 4.48 8.64
CA HIS A 69 -2.16 3.03 8.68
C HIS A 69 -0.91 2.15 8.51
N PHE A 70 0.31 2.67 8.59
CA PHE A 70 1.55 1.88 8.34
C PHE A 70 1.67 0.61 9.20
N LEU A 71 1.14 0.63 10.43
CA LEU A 71 1.11 -0.55 11.31
C LEU A 71 0.26 -1.71 10.75
N ARG A 72 -0.66 -1.40 9.82
CA ARG A 72 -1.60 -2.34 9.19
C ARG A 72 -1.14 -2.81 7.81
N ILE A 73 0.01 -2.34 7.32
CA ILE A 73 0.63 -2.82 6.08
C ILE A 73 1.38 -4.13 6.34
N ASN A 74 1.13 -5.14 5.51
CA ASN A 74 1.96 -6.34 5.44
C ASN A 74 3.22 -6.03 4.63
N VAL A 75 4.27 -5.59 5.34
CA VAL A 75 5.49 -5.06 4.73
C VAL A 75 6.24 -6.09 3.91
N ASP A 76 6.18 -7.38 4.27
CA ASP A 76 6.81 -8.44 3.48
C ASP A 76 6.14 -8.59 2.11
N ARG A 77 4.81 -8.59 2.07
CA ARG A 77 4.05 -8.61 0.80
C ARG A 77 4.35 -7.36 -0.01
N LEU A 78 4.26 -6.18 0.60
CA LEU A 78 4.54 -4.91 -0.06
C LEU A 78 5.95 -4.92 -0.67
N THR A 79 6.95 -5.34 0.10
CA THR A 79 8.34 -5.41 -0.37
C THR A 79 8.47 -6.31 -1.59
N ASN A 80 7.84 -7.49 -1.58
CA ASN A 80 7.88 -8.40 -2.72
C ASN A 80 7.19 -7.82 -3.96
N LEU A 81 6.05 -7.13 -3.79
CA LEU A 81 5.37 -6.44 -4.89
C LEU A 81 6.24 -5.33 -5.49
N VAL A 82 6.81 -4.46 -4.65
CA VAL A 82 7.64 -3.34 -5.09
C VAL A 82 8.93 -3.83 -5.74
N PHE A 83 9.61 -4.82 -5.16
CA PHE A 83 10.84 -5.38 -5.74
C PHE A 83 10.57 -6.14 -7.03
N GLY A 84 9.37 -6.71 -7.20
CA GLY A 84 8.96 -7.40 -8.41
C GLY A 84 8.65 -6.49 -9.60
N LEU A 85 8.50 -5.17 -9.38
CA LEU A 85 8.37 -4.21 -10.49
C LEU A 85 9.68 -4.16 -11.30
N SER A 86 9.60 -4.00 -12.62
CA SER A 86 10.79 -3.71 -13.45
C SER A 86 11.32 -2.32 -13.14
N ASP A 87 12.64 -2.13 -13.21
CA ASP A 87 13.20 -0.77 -13.11
C ASP A 87 12.78 0.08 -14.31
N GLU A 88 12.77 -0.53 -15.50
CA GLU A 88 12.19 0.08 -16.70
C GLU A 88 10.71 0.38 -16.47
N GLY A 89 10.37 1.68 -16.48
CA GLY A 89 9.01 2.18 -16.37
C GLY A 89 8.43 2.27 -14.95
N PHE A 90 9.06 1.70 -13.91
CA PHE A 90 8.56 1.80 -12.52
C PHE A 90 9.62 2.21 -11.50
N TRP A 91 10.80 2.68 -11.95
CA TRP A 91 11.84 3.18 -11.06
C TRP A 91 11.32 4.20 -10.04
N TRP A 92 10.57 5.20 -10.48
CA TRP A 92 10.04 6.24 -9.59
C TRP A 92 9.00 5.72 -8.61
N VAL A 93 8.26 4.67 -8.95
CA VAL A 93 7.35 3.99 -8.02
C VAL A 93 8.16 3.31 -6.91
N LYS A 94 9.27 2.64 -7.24
CA LYS A 94 10.18 2.06 -6.24
C LYS A 94 10.80 3.13 -5.35
N ILE A 95 11.22 4.26 -5.92
CA ILE A 95 11.75 5.41 -5.18
C ILE A 95 10.69 6.01 -4.25
N PHE A 96 9.45 6.17 -4.71
CA PHE A 96 8.33 6.63 -3.88
C PHE A 96 8.10 5.71 -2.66
N TRP A 97 8.14 4.40 -2.86
CA TRP A 97 8.03 3.44 -1.76
C TRP A 97 9.24 3.40 -0.85
N CYS A 98 10.46 3.55 -1.39
CA CYS A 98 11.69 3.67 -0.61
C CYS A 98 11.63 4.90 0.30
N ALA A 99 11.24 6.06 -0.23
CA ALA A 99 11.09 7.28 0.53
C ALA A 99 10.04 7.13 1.64
N ASN A 100 8.88 6.55 1.33
CA ASN A 100 7.87 6.27 2.35
C ASN A 100 8.39 5.32 3.44
N ALA A 101 9.11 4.26 3.08
CA ALA A 101 9.68 3.32 4.04
C ALA A 101 10.74 3.97 4.94
N GLN A 102 11.54 4.92 4.42
CA GLN A 102 12.54 5.66 5.21
C GLN A 102 11.90 6.53 6.30
N ARG A 103 10.66 6.99 6.12
CA ARG A 103 9.90 7.74 7.13
C ARG A 103 9.60 6.90 8.38
N PHE A 104 9.33 5.61 8.20
CA PHE A 104 8.87 4.73 9.27
C PHE A 104 9.94 3.78 9.80
N TYR A 105 10.94 3.43 8.99
CA TYR A 105 11.96 2.45 9.38
C TYR A 105 12.68 2.76 10.72
N PRO A 106 12.99 4.03 11.08
CA PRO A 106 13.57 4.33 12.39
C PRO A 106 12.71 3.86 13.58
N ALA A 107 11.37 3.85 13.43
CA ALA A 107 10.42 3.40 14.45
C ALA A 107 9.94 1.96 14.23
N ASP A 108 10.04 1.42 13.01
CA ASP A 108 9.53 0.11 12.64
C ASP A 108 10.48 -0.63 11.69
N ALA A 109 11.23 -1.58 12.26
CA ALA A 109 12.23 -2.37 11.55
C ALA A 109 11.67 -3.21 10.39
N ARG A 110 10.35 -3.43 10.31
CA ARG A 110 9.74 -4.17 9.18
C ARG A 110 10.02 -3.47 7.85
N PHE A 111 10.08 -2.14 7.85
CA PHE A 111 10.35 -1.33 6.66
C PHE A 111 11.82 -1.30 6.22
N ARG A 112 12.74 -1.93 6.98
CA ARG A 112 14.19 -1.89 6.72
C ARG A 112 14.57 -2.22 5.29
N ARG A 113 14.03 -3.30 4.76
CA ARG A 113 14.42 -3.81 3.43
C ARG A 113 13.99 -2.84 2.33
N LEU A 114 12.78 -2.29 2.44
CA LEU A 114 12.24 -1.32 1.49
C LEU A 114 12.93 0.05 1.60
N ALA A 115 13.22 0.52 2.83
CA ALA A 115 13.91 1.78 3.09
C ALA A 115 15.35 1.84 2.55
N HIS A 116 15.96 0.67 2.34
CA HIS A 116 17.31 0.54 1.82
C HIS A 116 17.37 0.24 0.32
N LEU A 117 16.23 0.23 -0.38
CA LEU A 117 16.18 0.04 -1.83
C LEU A 117 17.02 1.07 -2.58
N TYR A 118 17.07 2.30 -2.07
CA TYR A 118 17.90 3.37 -2.61
C TYR A 118 18.55 4.19 -1.50
N ARG A 119 19.87 4.39 -1.60
CA ARG A 119 20.69 5.17 -0.65
C ARG A 119 21.59 6.20 -1.34
N GLY A 120 21.30 6.51 -2.60
CA GLY A 120 22.08 7.48 -3.38
C GLY A 120 21.74 8.93 -3.00
N GLN A 121 22.15 9.86 -3.88
CA GLN A 121 21.81 11.27 -3.74
C GLN A 121 20.29 11.45 -3.74
N ARG A 122 19.79 12.44 -2.98
CA ARG A 122 18.36 12.73 -2.97
C ARG A 122 17.90 13.13 -4.37
N LEU A 123 16.78 12.58 -4.80
CA LEU A 123 16.20 12.77 -6.13
C LEU A 123 15.08 13.80 -6.08
N ASP A 124 15.03 14.69 -7.07
CA ASP A 124 14.00 15.72 -7.20
C ASP A 124 12.73 15.12 -7.81
N PHE A 125 11.69 14.90 -6.99
CA PHE A 125 10.51 14.13 -7.41
C PHE A 125 9.68 14.83 -8.49
N SER A 126 9.61 16.17 -8.45
CA SER A 126 8.86 16.94 -9.44
C SER A 126 9.57 17.04 -10.79
N ASP A 127 10.88 16.81 -10.83
CA ASP A 127 11.71 16.85 -12.06
C ASP A 127 11.98 15.47 -12.64
N ARG A 128 11.22 14.45 -12.20
CA ARG A 128 11.42 13.04 -12.57
C ARG A 128 11.40 12.75 -14.07
N ASP A 129 10.61 13.53 -14.81
CA ASP A 129 10.47 13.41 -16.26
C ASP A 129 11.42 14.34 -17.03
N THR A 130 12.07 15.28 -16.33
CA THR A 130 12.97 16.30 -16.90
C THR A 130 14.23 16.52 -16.04
N PRO A 131 15.05 15.48 -15.80
CA PRO A 131 16.13 15.49 -14.81
C PRO A 131 17.33 16.39 -15.16
N ASN A 132 17.42 16.91 -16.38
CA ASN A 132 18.58 17.69 -16.88
C ASN A 132 18.20 19.14 -17.26
N THR A 133 17.23 19.73 -16.58
CA THR A 133 16.87 21.14 -16.80
C THR A 133 17.87 22.06 -16.11
N GLU A 134 18.29 23.13 -16.79
CA GLU A 134 19.22 24.14 -16.22
C GLU A 134 18.68 24.79 -14.94
N ARG A 135 17.36 24.76 -14.77
CA ARG A 135 16.64 25.19 -13.57
C ARG A 135 15.61 24.13 -13.17
N PRO A 136 15.93 23.24 -12.23
CA PRO A 136 15.01 22.25 -11.70
C PRO A 136 13.81 22.94 -11.03
N VAL A 137 12.61 22.48 -11.36
CA VAL A 137 11.35 23.00 -10.82
C VAL A 137 11.27 22.77 -9.32
N THR A 138 11.79 21.62 -8.85
CA THR A 138 11.85 21.25 -7.43
C THR A 138 12.65 22.27 -6.62
N GLU A 139 13.81 22.68 -7.12
CA GLU A 139 14.69 23.65 -6.44
C GLU A 139 13.99 25.01 -6.29
N ILE A 140 13.38 25.51 -7.36
CA ILE A 140 12.65 26.78 -7.34
C ILE A 140 11.52 26.75 -6.30
N PHE A 141 10.69 25.69 -6.32
CA PHE A 141 9.57 25.60 -5.37
C PHE A 141 10.02 25.39 -3.93
N ILE A 142 11.13 24.68 -3.69
CA ILE A 142 11.71 24.53 -2.34
C ILE A 142 12.20 25.89 -1.83
N GLN A 143 12.88 26.68 -2.66
CA GLN A 143 13.31 28.03 -2.27
C GLN A 143 12.13 28.95 -1.94
N MET A 144 11.01 28.81 -2.67
CA MET A 144 9.82 29.64 -2.47
C MET A 144 8.95 29.21 -1.28
N LYS A 145 8.76 27.90 -1.08
CA LYS A 145 7.73 27.35 -0.17
C LYS A 145 8.28 26.41 0.90
N GLY A 146 9.55 26.04 0.82
CA GLY A 146 10.17 25.02 1.64
C GLY A 146 9.95 23.61 1.11
N LEU A 147 10.52 22.64 1.82
CA LEU A 147 10.40 21.21 1.55
C LEU A 147 9.17 20.63 2.28
N ASP A 148 8.59 19.56 1.75
CA ASP A 148 7.55 18.81 2.45
C ASP A 148 8.18 18.04 3.63
N GLU A 149 7.84 18.46 4.85
CA GLU A 149 8.36 17.95 6.12
C GLU A 149 8.31 16.41 6.20
N ARG A 150 7.32 15.78 5.56
CA ARG A 150 7.18 14.31 5.52
C ARG A 150 8.34 13.61 4.80
N PHE A 151 9.10 14.33 3.98
CA PHE A 151 10.16 13.79 3.11
C PHE A 151 11.56 14.35 3.38
N GLU A 152 11.75 15.17 4.42
CA GLU A 152 13.04 15.79 4.77
C GLU A 152 14.19 14.80 4.92
N ALA A 153 13.95 13.70 5.64
CA ALA A 153 14.94 12.66 5.91
C ALA A 153 14.88 11.48 4.93
N THR A 154 14.36 11.70 3.72
CA THR A 154 14.16 10.63 2.72
C THR A 154 14.99 10.84 1.46
N CYS A 155 15.04 9.83 0.61
CA CYS A 155 15.76 9.83 -0.65
C CYS A 155 15.12 10.70 -1.75
N ILE A 156 13.97 11.31 -1.50
CA ILE A 156 13.37 12.27 -2.43
C ILE A 156 13.28 13.66 -1.82
N ARG A 157 13.30 14.66 -2.70
CA ARG A 157 12.96 16.05 -2.41
C ARG A 157 11.61 16.33 -3.05
N VAL A 158 10.68 16.79 -2.22
CA VAL A 158 9.31 17.12 -2.62
C VAL A 158 9.06 18.54 -2.12
N PRO A 159 8.73 19.50 -3.00
CA PRO A 159 8.38 20.84 -2.55
C PRO A 159 7.13 20.83 -1.67
N LYS A 160 7.04 21.77 -0.72
CA LYS A 160 5.85 21.91 0.12
C LYS A 160 4.60 22.11 -0.75
N ASN A 161 3.54 21.37 -0.43
CA ASN A 161 2.27 21.31 -1.17
C ASN A 161 2.33 20.68 -2.57
N ALA A 162 3.46 20.09 -3.00
CA ALA A 162 3.50 19.32 -4.23
C ALA A 162 2.68 18.02 -4.12
N PHE A 163 2.72 17.39 -2.95
CA PHE A 163 1.76 16.37 -2.58
C PHE A 163 0.65 16.97 -1.76
N PHE A 164 -0.57 16.69 -2.19
CA PHE A 164 -1.75 17.12 -1.48
C PHE A 164 -1.80 16.51 -0.08
N HIS A 165 -2.03 17.33 0.94
CA HIS A 165 -2.17 16.87 2.31
C HIS A 165 -3.62 17.07 2.75
N ARG A 166 -4.36 15.97 2.80
CA ARG A 166 -5.77 15.90 3.21
C ARG A 166 -6.01 14.65 4.04
N PRO A 167 -5.48 14.61 5.28
CA PRO A 167 -5.67 13.47 6.16
C PRO A 167 -7.16 13.19 6.44
N GLU A 168 -8.05 14.19 6.33
CA GLU A 168 -9.50 14.02 6.44
C GLU A 168 -10.12 13.17 5.32
N GLN A 169 -9.39 12.92 4.23
CA GLN A 169 -9.78 11.98 3.17
C GLN A 169 -9.38 10.54 3.48
N VAL A 170 -8.76 10.27 4.63
CA VAL A 170 -8.41 8.93 5.08
C VAL A 170 -9.34 8.56 6.23
N PHE A 171 -10.09 7.47 6.08
CA PHE A 171 -10.92 6.95 7.14
C PHE A 171 -10.09 6.43 8.30
N GLU A 172 -10.64 6.59 9.50
CA GLU A 172 -10.08 6.06 10.73
C GLU A 172 -10.00 4.53 10.71
N ALA A 173 -9.07 3.98 11.49
CA ALA A 173 -8.83 2.54 11.52
C ALA A 173 -10.06 1.73 12.00
N ASP A 174 -10.92 2.31 12.84
CA ASP A 174 -12.15 1.67 13.32
C ASP A 174 -13.17 1.50 12.18
N TRP A 175 -13.31 2.51 11.31
CA TRP A 175 -14.18 2.43 10.14
C TRP A 175 -13.70 1.33 9.20
N ILE A 176 -12.41 1.31 8.87
CA ILE A 176 -11.86 0.31 7.94
C ILE A 176 -12.01 -1.10 8.53
N ALA A 177 -11.76 -1.29 9.83
CA ALA A 177 -11.92 -2.58 10.49
C ALA A 177 -13.39 -3.08 10.54
N ARG A 178 -14.39 -2.19 10.44
CA ARG A 178 -15.80 -2.60 10.32
C ARG A 178 -16.15 -3.09 8.92
N HIS A 179 -15.53 -2.52 7.89
CA HIS A 179 -15.92 -2.74 6.49
C HIS A 179 -14.97 -3.68 5.72
N HIS A 180 -13.74 -3.87 6.20
CA HIS A 180 -12.69 -4.63 5.52
C HIS A 180 -12.14 -5.76 6.41
N MET A 181 -12.51 -7.02 6.17
CA MET A 181 -12.17 -8.10 7.12
C MET A 181 -10.65 -8.35 7.27
N PRO A 182 -9.82 -8.37 6.21
CA PRO A 182 -8.37 -8.47 6.37
C PRO A 182 -7.82 -7.39 7.30
N PHE A 183 -8.18 -6.12 7.09
CA PHE A 183 -7.77 -5.02 7.97
C PHE A 183 -8.17 -5.29 9.43
N ARG A 184 -9.41 -5.74 9.68
CA ARG A 184 -9.86 -6.12 11.02
C ARG A 184 -8.96 -7.18 11.67
N TYR A 185 -8.63 -8.24 10.95
CA TYR A 185 -7.77 -9.30 11.48
C TYR A 185 -6.32 -8.82 11.66
N ARG A 186 -5.85 -7.86 10.87
CA ARG A 186 -4.54 -7.22 11.06
C ARG A 186 -4.51 -6.32 12.30
N VAL A 187 -5.62 -5.70 12.66
CA VAL A 187 -5.77 -5.01 13.96
C VAL A 187 -5.65 -6.02 15.10
N MET A 188 -6.32 -7.18 14.99
CA MET A 188 -6.35 -8.19 16.06
C MET A 188 -5.05 -9.00 16.22
N MET A 189 -4.38 -9.34 15.13
CA MET A 189 -3.28 -10.32 15.12
C MET A 189 -1.97 -9.76 14.53
N GLY A 190 -1.96 -8.48 14.16
CA GLY A 190 -0.84 -7.86 13.44
C GLY A 190 -0.92 -8.06 11.92
N ALA A 191 -0.27 -7.15 11.18
CA ALA A 191 -0.24 -7.17 9.72
C ALA A 191 0.62 -8.33 9.19
N SER A 192 -0.02 -9.45 8.88
CA SER A 192 0.65 -10.69 8.47
C SER A 192 -0.21 -11.49 7.52
N TYR A 193 0.40 -12.45 6.80
CA TYR A 193 -0.34 -13.40 5.98
C TYR A 193 -1.38 -14.20 6.77
N ARG A 194 -1.12 -14.49 8.06
CA ARG A 194 -2.07 -15.21 8.92
C ARG A 194 -3.37 -14.43 9.08
N ALA A 195 -3.30 -13.11 9.27
CA ALA A 195 -4.48 -12.25 9.38
C ALA A 195 -5.36 -12.31 8.13
N ASP A 196 -4.74 -12.17 6.95
CA ASP A 196 -5.48 -12.16 5.68
C ASP A 196 -6.10 -13.53 5.37
N LEU A 197 -5.34 -14.62 5.61
CA LEU A 197 -5.83 -15.98 5.46
C LEU A 197 -7.00 -16.28 6.42
N TRP A 198 -6.96 -15.75 7.65
CA TRP A 198 -8.08 -15.87 8.59
C TRP A 198 -9.33 -15.15 8.09
N ALA A 199 -9.17 -13.96 7.50
CA ALA A 199 -10.27 -13.22 6.89
C ALA A 199 -10.92 -14.02 5.75
N LEU A 200 -10.11 -14.58 4.85
CA LEU A 200 -10.57 -15.43 3.74
C LEU A 200 -11.30 -16.68 4.25
N LEU A 201 -10.75 -17.35 5.25
CA LEU A 201 -11.36 -18.54 5.87
C LEU A 201 -12.64 -18.22 6.64
N ARG A 202 -12.75 -17.01 7.22
CA ARG A 202 -13.98 -16.57 7.89
C ARG A 202 -15.13 -16.42 6.91
N ARG A 203 -14.85 -15.93 5.70
CA ARG A 203 -15.82 -15.82 4.61
C ARG A 203 -16.17 -17.17 4.02
N ASN A 204 -15.15 -17.98 3.73
CA ASN A 204 -15.35 -19.30 3.15
C ASN A 204 -14.41 -20.34 3.77
N PRO A 205 -14.89 -21.07 4.80
CA PRO A 205 -14.12 -22.12 5.46
C PRO A 205 -13.74 -23.29 4.54
N LYS A 206 -14.40 -23.43 3.38
CA LYS A 206 -14.20 -24.54 2.45
C LYS A 206 -13.04 -24.31 1.47
N LEU A 207 -12.44 -23.12 1.43
CA LEU A 207 -11.32 -22.82 0.52
C LEU A 207 -10.17 -23.82 0.68
N SER A 208 -9.65 -24.36 -0.43
CA SER A 208 -8.48 -25.24 -0.41
C SER A 208 -7.21 -24.46 -0.04
N GLY A 209 -6.16 -25.16 0.43
CA GLY A 209 -4.88 -24.52 0.73
C GLY A 209 -4.28 -23.80 -0.48
N TYR A 210 -4.42 -24.38 -1.68
CA TYR A 210 -4.01 -23.75 -2.93
C TYR A 210 -4.78 -22.46 -3.23
N ARG A 211 -6.12 -22.48 -3.14
CA ARG A 211 -6.92 -21.26 -3.39
C ARG A 211 -6.62 -20.17 -2.37
N LEU A 212 -6.45 -20.52 -1.09
CA LEU A 212 -6.06 -19.58 -0.05
C LEU A 212 -4.71 -18.93 -0.34
N ALA A 213 -3.70 -19.74 -0.72
CA ALA A 213 -2.38 -19.25 -1.07
C ALA A 213 -2.41 -18.26 -2.24
N LYS A 214 -3.19 -18.59 -3.28
CA LYS A 214 -3.37 -17.71 -4.44
C LYS A 214 -4.03 -16.37 -4.04
N LEU A 215 -5.12 -16.42 -3.28
CA LEU A 215 -5.85 -15.21 -2.87
C LEU A 215 -5.06 -14.33 -1.89
N ALA A 216 -4.23 -14.92 -1.02
CA ALA A 216 -3.43 -14.19 -0.04
C ALA A 216 -2.01 -13.87 -0.53
N HIS A 217 -1.65 -14.26 -1.75
CA HIS A 217 -0.31 -14.11 -2.33
C HIS A 217 0.78 -14.65 -1.40
N CYS A 218 0.57 -15.87 -0.87
CA CYS A 218 1.49 -16.53 0.05
C CYS A 218 1.81 -17.96 -0.41
N SER A 219 2.72 -18.65 0.29
CA SER A 219 3.04 -20.04 -0.02
C SER A 219 1.88 -20.98 0.34
N ILE A 220 1.75 -22.08 -0.42
CA ILE A 220 0.76 -23.15 -0.17
C ILE A 220 0.97 -23.76 1.22
N ALA A 221 2.23 -23.94 1.64
CA ALA A 221 2.56 -24.46 2.95
C ALA A 221 2.06 -23.56 4.09
N ALA A 222 2.24 -22.24 3.97
CA ALA A 222 1.72 -21.28 4.94
C ALA A 222 0.18 -21.31 4.99
N ALA A 223 -0.47 -21.28 3.83
CA ALA A 223 -1.93 -21.34 3.74
C ALA A 223 -2.51 -22.63 4.33
N ALA A 224 -1.89 -23.78 4.07
CA ALA A 224 -2.32 -25.08 4.61
C ALA A 224 -2.19 -25.13 6.14
N ARG A 225 -1.08 -24.63 6.69
CA ARG A 225 -0.86 -24.56 8.15
C ARG A 225 -1.92 -23.69 8.82
N VAL A 226 -2.11 -22.49 8.31
CA VAL A 226 -3.08 -21.53 8.84
C VAL A 226 -4.52 -22.08 8.74
N LYS A 227 -4.86 -22.77 7.65
CA LYS A 227 -6.16 -23.46 7.54
C LYS A 227 -6.34 -24.54 8.61
N LYS A 228 -5.31 -25.34 8.88
CA LYS A 228 -5.36 -26.36 9.95
C LYS A 228 -5.63 -25.70 11.30
N ASP A 229 -4.90 -24.64 11.63
CA ASP A 229 -5.10 -23.90 12.87
C ASP A 229 -6.52 -23.31 12.97
N TYR A 230 -7.03 -22.73 11.87
CA TYR A 230 -8.39 -22.19 11.81
C TYR A 230 -9.44 -23.27 12.10
N LEU A 231 -9.29 -24.48 11.54
CA LEU A 231 -10.22 -25.58 11.75
C LEU A 231 -10.25 -26.07 13.21
N ILE A 232 -9.16 -25.87 13.96
CA ILE A 232 -9.09 -26.20 15.40
C ILE A 232 -9.94 -25.21 16.20
N VAL A 233 -9.83 -23.91 15.93
CA VAL A 233 -10.46 -22.86 16.76
C VAL A 233 -11.78 -22.30 16.22
N LYS A 234 -12.22 -22.71 15.01
CA LYS A 234 -13.43 -22.15 14.37
C LYS A 234 -14.71 -22.31 15.21
N ARG A 235 -14.75 -23.27 16.15
CA ARG A 235 -15.90 -23.54 17.03
C ARG A 235 -16.20 -22.35 17.97
N ASP A 236 -15.19 -21.59 18.36
CA ASP A 236 -15.35 -20.49 19.33
C ASP A 236 -15.98 -19.22 18.73
N TYR A 237 -16.00 -19.09 17.40
CA TYR A 237 -16.51 -17.90 16.70
C TYR A 237 -17.90 -18.08 16.09
N SER A 238 -18.43 -19.32 16.07
CA SER A 238 -19.77 -19.65 15.54
C SER A 238 -20.90 -19.55 16.57
N GLY A 239 -20.60 -19.41 17.86
CA GLY A 239 -21.59 -19.35 18.95
C GLY A 239 -22.05 -17.94 19.33
N ARG A 240 -21.42 -16.88 18.83
CA ARG A 240 -21.88 -15.50 19.07
C ARG A 240 -22.90 -15.14 18.00
N LYS A 241 -24.19 -15.12 18.38
CA LYS A 241 -25.23 -14.43 17.60
C LYS A 241 -24.68 -13.04 17.26
N ALA A 242 -24.77 -12.65 15.99
CA ALA A 242 -24.53 -11.27 15.61
C ALA A 242 -25.49 -10.42 16.44
N VAL A 243 -24.93 -9.59 17.33
CA VAL A 243 -25.64 -8.48 17.96
C VAL A 243 -25.47 -7.30 17.04
#